data_AF-A0A7S1IEH5-F1
#
_entry.id   AF-A0A7S1IEH5-F1
#
_cell.length_a   1.000
_cell.length_b   1.000
_cell.length_c   1.000
_cell.angle_alpha   90.00
_cell.angle_beta   90.00
_cell.angle_gamma   90.00
#
_symmetry.space_group_name_H-M   'P 1'
#
loop_
_entity.id
_entity.type
_entity.pdbx_description
1 polymer ?
#
loop_
_entity_poly.entity_id
_entity_poly.type
_entity_poly.pdbx_seq_one_letter_code
_entity_poly.pdbx_strand_id
1 'polypeptide(L)'
;TFEAMYAGAVPVISRQRYAQRDIYGDMPVLAVSDWAEVTVEALAEQWTVMQGRTFNLDKLWAPYWLLSILRECLLAIHEARASAPAPAGPRQPASPPGLHPQPTDGQRQGQEKEVRKVPHRAMGKWGVLAAGLPERGNGK
;
A
#
# COMPACT_ATOMS: atom_id res chain seq x y z
N THR A 1 4.21 14.97 22.15
CA THR A 1 2.73 14.91 22.33
C THR A 1 2.30 13.55 22.84
N PHE A 2 2.62 12.46 22.13
CA PHE A 2 2.33 11.10 22.60
C PHE A 2 3.01 10.77 23.94
N GLU A 3 4.21 11.29 24.15
CA GLU A 3 4.98 11.15 25.39
C GLU A 3 4.25 11.74 26.59
N ALA A 4 3.61 12.90 26.41
CA ALA A 4 2.83 13.56 27.46
C ALA A 4 1.60 12.73 27.85
N MET A 5 0.87 12.22 26.85
CA MET A 5 -0.27 11.33 27.09
C MET A 5 0.15 10.01 27.73
N TYR A 6 1.30 9.46 27.33
CA TYR A 6 1.87 8.28 27.96
C TYR A 6 2.19 8.53 29.45
N ALA A 7 2.62 9.74 29.80
CA ALA A 7 2.84 10.15 31.18
C ALA A 7 1.54 10.51 31.94
N GLY A 8 0.36 10.36 31.32
CA GLY A 8 -0.93 10.68 31.93
C GLY A 8 -1.33 12.15 31.87
N ALA A 9 -0.64 12.97 31.08
CA ALA A 9 -0.95 14.38 30.89
C ALA A 9 -1.81 14.64 29.64
N VAL A 10 -2.58 15.73 29.66
CA VAL A 10 -3.31 16.25 28.50
C VAL A 10 -2.45 17.28 27.77
N PRO A 11 -1.89 16.98 26.58
CA PRO A 11 -1.11 17.95 25.84
C PRO A 11 -1.98 19.06 25.24
N VAL A 12 -1.47 20.29 25.29
CA VAL A 12 -1.98 21.45 24.55
C VAL A 12 -1.13 21.64 23.29
N ILE A 13 -1.76 21.70 22.12
CA ILE A 13 -1.07 21.79 20.82
C ILE A 13 -1.64 22.91 19.96
N SER A 14 -0.81 23.46 19.06
CA SER A 14 -1.28 24.39 18.05
C SER A 14 -2.08 23.66 16.96
N ARG A 15 -3.31 24.11 16.73
CA ARG A 15 -4.21 23.58 15.71
C ARG A 15 -3.61 23.72 14.32
N GLN A 16 -3.02 24.86 13.96
CA GLN A 16 -2.45 25.06 12.61
C GLN A 16 -1.40 24.01 12.23
N ARG A 17 -0.57 23.58 13.20
CA ARG A 17 0.50 22.62 12.95
C ARG A 17 -0.01 21.19 12.73
N TYR A 18 -1.20 20.88 13.24
CA TYR A 18 -1.73 19.51 13.26
C TYR A 18 -3.11 19.35 12.61
N ALA A 19 -3.76 20.44 12.19
CA ALA A 19 -5.11 20.45 11.59
C ALA A 19 -5.21 19.66 10.29
N GLN A 20 -4.10 19.46 9.58
CA GLN A 20 -4.10 18.70 8.33
C GLN A 20 -4.13 17.18 8.54
N ARG A 21 -3.94 16.69 9.77
CA ARG A 21 -3.90 15.26 10.05
C ARG A 21 -4.75 14.96 11.27
N ASP A 22 -5.82 14.20 11.07
CA ASP A 22 -6.69 13.68 12.14
C ASP A 22 -6.02 12.58 12.99
N ILE A 23 -4.74 12.75 13.29
CA ILE A 23 -3.95 11.80 14.08
C ILE A 23 -4.32 11.84 15.57
N TYR A 24 -4.88 12.96 16.02
CA TYR A 24 -5.31 13.19 17.40
C TYR A 24 -6.82 13.03 17.59
N GLY A 25 -7.57 12.63 16.56
CA GLY A 25 -9.01 12.36 16.67
C GLY A 25 -9.27 11.40 17.83
N ASP A 26 -10.27 11.71 18.66
CA ASP A 26 -10.65 10.93 19.84
C ASP A 26 -9.55 10.69 20.90
N MET A 27 -8.45 11.46 20.86
CA MET A 27 -7.39 11.44 21.88
C MET A 27 -7.54 12.63 22.85
N PRO A 28 -7.01 12.52 24.08
CA PRO A 28 -7.12 13.57 25.08
C PRO A 28 -6.12 14.70 24.79
N VAL A 29 -6.41 15.50 23.76
CA VAL A 29 -5.54 16.58 23.28
C VAL A 29 -6.35 17.86 23.16
N LEU A 30 -5.83 18.97 23.71
CA LEU A 30 -6.42 20.29 23.54
C LEU A 30 -5.73 21.02 22.40
N ALA A 31 -6.43 21.22 21.29
CA ALA A 31 -5.90 21.96 20.13
C ALA A 31 -6.38 23.41 20.12
N VAL A 32 -5.46 24.36 20.29
CA VAL A 32 -5.71 25.81 20.33
C VAL A 32 -5.28 26.52 19.06
N SER A 33 -5.96 27.60 18.67
CA SER A 33 -5.63 28.32 17.44
C SER A 33 -4.60 29.42 17.71
N ASP A 34 -4.77 30.11 18.83
CA ASP A 34 -3.83 31.07 19.42
C ASP A 34 -3.45 30.63 20.84
N TRP A 35 -2.18 30.82 21.22
CA TRP A 35 -1.71 30.57 22.58
C TRP A 35 -2.28 31.57 23.59
N ALA A 36 -2.75 32.74 23.16
CA ALA A 36 -3.46 33.69 24.00
C ALA A 36 -4.78 33.12 24.56
N GLU A 37 -5.35 32.08 23.94
CA GLU A 37 -6.55 31.37 24.41
C GLU A 37 -6.26 30.50 25.66
N VAL A 38 -4.99 30.20 25.95
CA VAL A 38 -4.60 29.30 27.05
C VAL A 38 -4.58 30.06 28.38
N THR A 39 -5.76 30.35 28.91
CA THR A 39 -5.95 30.92 30.25
C THR A 39 -6.40 29.85 31.26
N VAL A 40 -6.32 30.17 32.55
CA VAL A 40 -6.75 29.26 33.62
C VAL A 40 -8.24 28.92 33.48
N GLU A 41 -9.06 29.93 33.18
CA GLU A 41 -10.51 29.81 33.03
C GLU A 41 -10.85 28.94 31.82
N ALA A 42 -10.20 29.18 30.68
CA ALA A 42 -10.39 28.39 29.47
C ALA A 42 -9.98 26.92 29.69
N LEU A 43 -8.85 26.68 30.38
CA LEU A 43 -8.40 25.33 30.70
C LEU A 43 -9.35 24.60 31.66
N ALA A 44 -9.92 25.30 32.65
CA ALA A 44 -10.89 24.72 33.58
C ALA A 44 -12.19 24.31 32.88
N GLU A 45 -12.68 25.14 31.95
CA GLU A 45 -13.83 24.81 31.11
C GLU A 45 -13.55 23.58 30.24
N GLN A 46 -12.42 23.57 29.54
CA GLN A 46 -12.03 22.43 28.70
C GLN A 46 -11.82 21.16 29.51
N TRP A 47 -11.26 21.25 30.70
CA TRP A 47 -11.13 20.11 31.61
C TRP A 47 -12.49 19.48 31.94
N THR A 48 -13.48 20.32 32.26
CA THR A 48 -14.85 19.87 32.54
C THR A 48 -15.45 19.13 31.34
N VAL A 49 -15.26 19.67 30.13
CA VAL A 49 -15.70 19.00 28.88
C VAL A 49 -14.99 17.67 28.69
N MET A 50 -13.68 17.60 28.94
CA MET A 50 -12.90 16.38 28.77
C MET A 50 -13.27 15.27 29.76
N GLN A 51 -13.66 15.60 30.99
CA GLN A 51 -14.09 14.60 31.97
C GLN A 51 -15.36 13.85 31.55
N GLY A 52 -16.22 14.46 30.72
CA GLY A 52 -17.42 13.82 30.19
C GLY A 52 -17.19 12.96 28.95
N ARG A 53 -15.95 12.86 28.45
CA ARG A 53 -15.62 12.17 27.19
C ARG A 53 -14.84 10.89 27.45
N THR A 54 -15.06 9.91 26.58
CA THR A 54 -14.21 8.72 26.46
C THR A 54 -13.16 8.96 25.38
N PHE A 55 -11.94 8.53 25.62
CA PHE A 55 -10.84 8.66 24.68
C PHE A 55 -10.34 7.31 24.20
N ASN A 56 -9.93 7.23 22.93
CA ASN A 56 -9.29 6.06 22.37
C ASN A 56 -7.79 6.10 22.67
N LEU A 57 -7.40 5.48 23.79
CA LEU A 57 -6.00 5.38 24.20
C LEU A 57 -5.23 4.25 23.50
N ASP A 58 -5.90 3.39 22.72
CA ASP A 58 -5.21 2.35 21.95
C ASP A 58 -4.23 2.97 20.94
N LYS A 59 -4.55 4.19 20.48
CA LYS A 59 -3.70 5.04 19.63
C LYS A 59 -2.34 5.39 20.28
N LEU A 60 -2.15 5.19 21.58
CA LEU A 60 -0.84 5.39 22.21
C LEU A 60 0.15 4.26 21.89
N TRP A 61 -0.34 3.13 21.39
CA TRP A 61 0.45 1.92 21.23
C TRP A 61 0.68 1.58 19.76
N ALA A 62 1.87 1.03 19.47
CA ALA A 62 2.25 0.61 18.13
C ALA A 62 1.22 -0.34 17.44
N PRO A 63 0.58 -1.31 18.14
CA PRO A 63 -0.37 -2.22 17.50
C PRO A 63 -1.52 -1.52 16.77
N TYR A 64 -2.08 -0.44 17.34
CA TYR A 64 -3.17 0.31 16.69
C TYR A 64 -2.75 0.83 15.31
N TRP A 65 -1.56 1.43 15.24
CA TRP A 65 -1.06 2.04 14.00
C TRP A 65 -0.63 1.00 12.98
N LEU A 66 -0.01 -0.10 13.41
CA LEU A 66 0.36 -1.20 12.52
C LEU A 66 -0.88 -1.80 11.85
N LEU A 67 -1.95 -2.05 12.62
CA LEU A 67 -3.21 -2.55 12.08
C LEU A 67 -3.86 -1.54 11.12
N SER A 68 -3.83 -0.25 11.47
CA SER A 68 -4.37 0.81 10.62
C SER A 68 -3.62 0.89 9.28
N ILE A 69 -2.29 0.86 9.31
CA ILE A 69 -1.45 0.88 8.09
C ILE A 69 -1.74 -0.36 7.23
N LEU A 70 -1.76 -1.55 7.83
CA LEU A 70 -2.05 -2.80 7.11
C LEU A 70 -3.44 -2.77 6.47
N ARG A 71 -4.45 -2.27 7.18
CA ARG A 71 -5.81 -2.11 6.66
C ARG A 71 -5.84 -1.20 5.44
N GLU A 72 -5.22 -0.03 5.51
CA GLU A 72 -5.16 0.92 4.39
C GLU A 72 -4.41 0.33 3.19
N CYS A 73 -3.29 -0.38 3.42
CA CYS A 73 -2.59 -1.07 2.35
C CYS A 73 -3.45 -2.13 1.66
N LEU A 74 -4.21 -2.92 2.42
CA LEU A 74 -5.10 -3.93 1.85
C LEU A 74 -6.22 -3.29 1.02
N LEU A 75 -6.84 -2.21 1.52
CA LEU A 75 -7.86 -1.47 0.79
C LEU A 75 -7.32 -0.94 -0.55
N ALA A 76 -6.16 -0.30 -0.53
CA ALA A 76 -5.52 0.21 -1.75
C ALA A 76 -5.20 -0.90 -2.77
N ILE A 77 -4.76 -2.09 -2.31
CA ILE A 77 -4.52 -3.24 -3.19
C ILE A 77 -5.83 -3.74 -3.82
N HIS A 78 -6.92 -3.80 -3.03
CA HIS A 78 -8.22 -4.23 -3.53
C HIS A 78 -8.78 -3.25 -4.56
N GLU A 79 -8.70 -1.94 -4.31
CA GLU A 79 -9.11 -0.89 -5.24
C GLU A 79 -8.30 -0.93 -6.54
N ALA A 80 -6.98 -1.02 -6.44
CA ALA A 80 -6.11 -1.14 -7.60
C ALA A 80 -6.43 -2.37 -8.45
N ARG A 81 -6.79 -3.50 -7.81
CA ARG A 81 -7.21 -4.72 -8.50
C ARG A 81 -8.59 -4.60 -9.15
N ALA A 82 -9.53 -3.93 -8.51
CA ALA A 82 -10.86 -3.69 -9.08
C ALA A 82 -10.82 -2.73 -10.28
N SER A 83 -9.88 -1.78 -10.27
CA SER A 83 -9.63 -0.82 -11.34
C SER A 83 -8.76 -1.37 -12.49
N ALA A 84 -8.12 -2.53 -12.29
CA ALA A 84 -7.26 -3.13 -13.31
C ALA A 84 -8.11 -3.61 -14.51
N PRO A 85 -7.71 -3.28 -15.75
CA PRO A 85 -8.39 -3.81 -16.93
C PRO A 85 -8.30 -5.34 -16.94
N ALA A 86 -9.38 -6.00 -17.38
CA ALA A 86 -9.41 -7.45 -17.49
C ALA A 86 -8.16 -7.96 -18.22
N PRO A 87 -7.52 -9.05 -17.75
CA PRO A 87 -6.35 -9.58 -18.41
C PRO A 87 -6.70 -9.82 -19.87
N ALA A 88 -5.93 -9.21 -20.78
CA ALA A 88 -6.10 -9.47 -22.21
C ALA A 88 -6.13 -10.99 -22.38
N GLY A 89 -7.22 -11.49 -22.98
CA GLY A 89 -7.44 -12.92 -23.19
C GLY A 89 -6.22 -13.59 -23.85
N PRO A 90 -6.16 -14.93 -23.84
CA PRO A 90 -5.01 -15.66 -24.37
C PRO A 90 -4.64 -15.09 -25.75
N ARG A 91 -3.41 -14.58 -25.89
CA ARG A 91 -2.92 -14.07 -27.18
C ARG A 91 -3.12 -15.19 -28.19
N GLN A 92 -4.01 -15.00 -29.15
CA GLN A 92 -4.09 -15.90 -30.29
C GLN A 92 -2.69 -15.94 -30.93
N PRO A 93 -2.12 -17.13 -31.18
CA PRO A 93 -0.87 -17.22 -31.91
C PRO A 93 -1.07 -16.50 -33.24
N ALA A 94 -0.11 -15.64 -33.61
CA ALA A 94 -0.16 -14.92 -34.86
C ALA A 94 -0.45 -15.89 -36.01
N SER A 95 -1.49 -15.62 -36.79
CA SER A 95 -1.73 -16.36 -38.03
C SER A 95 -0.48 -16.25 -38.90
N PRO A 96 0.03 -17.37 -39.46
CA PRO A 96 1.21 -17.32 -40.31
C PRO A 96 0.94 -16.39 -41.50
N PRO A 97 1.94 -15.59 -41.93
CA PRO A 97 1.77 -14.65 -43.03
C PRO A 97 1.31 -15.42 -44.28
N GLY A 98 0.27 -14.88 -44.91
CA GLY A 98 -0.37 -15.46 -46.09
C GLY A 98 0.65 -15.78 -47.18
N LEU A 99 0.47 -16.96 -47.78
CA LEU A 99 1.13 -17.34 -49.02
C LEU A 99 0.85 -16.27 -50.07
N HIS A 100 1.87 -15.45 -50.38
CA HIS A 100 1.89 -14.71 -51.62
C HIS A 100 1.83 -15.71 -52.79
N PRO A 101 0.96 -15.51 -53.79
CA PRO A 101 1.01 -16.32 -54.99
C PRO A 101 2.35 -16.09 -55.71
N GLN A 102 3.06 -17.20 -55.92
CA GLN A 102 4.26 -17.30 -56.75
C GLN A 102 4.02 -16.70 -58.15
N PRO A 103 4.86 -15.76 -58.63
CA PRO A 103 5.03 -15.57 -60.05
C PRO A 103 5.94 -16.67 -60.61
N THR A 104 5.48 -17.24 -61.72
CA THR A 104 6.09 -18.34 -62.49
C THR A 104 7.53 -18.11 -62.91
N ASP A 105 8.25 -19.23 -63.03
CA ASP A 105 9.65 -19.42 -63.37
C ASP A 105 10.25 -18.47 -64.41
N GLY A 106 11.45 -17.96 -64.10
CA GLY A 106 12.28 -17.27 -65.07
C GLY A 106 13.63 -16.79 -64.52
N GLN A 107 14.68 -17.58 -64.79
CA GLN A 107 16.10 -17.21 -64.83
C GLN A 107 16.99 -17.32 -63.58
N ARG A 108 17.85 -18.35 -63.68
CA ARG A 108 19.33 -18.36 -63.56
C ARG A 108 20.03 -17.99 -62.25
N GLN A 109 20.67 -19.04 -61.72
CA GLN A 109 22.10 -19.17 -61.38
C GLN A 109 22.72 -18.21 -60.36
N GLY A 110 23.30 -18.80 -59.31
CA GLY A 110 24.50 -18.21 -58.70
C GLY A 110 24.70 -18.49 -57.21
N GLN A 111 25.45 -19.55 -56.94
CA GLN A 111 26.43 -19.69 -55.85
C GLN A 111 25.97 -19.95 -54.40
N GLU A 112 26.26 -21.18 -54.04
CA GLU A 112 26.54 -21.79 -52.74
C GLU A 112 27.67 -21.07 -51.97
N LYS A 113 27.46 -20.88 -50.65
CA LYS A 113 28.40 -20.77 -49.50
C LYS A 113 27.63 -20.06 -48.36
N GLU A 114 27.69 -20.39 -47.08
CA GLU A 114 28.59 -21.21 -46.26
C GLU A 114 27.88 -21.42 -44.91
N VAL A 115 28.01 -22.61 -44.36
CA VAL A 115 27.43 -23.01 -43.07
C VAL A 115 28.22 -22.37 -41.92
N ARG A 116 27.54 -21.69 -40.99
CA ARG A 116 28.07 -21.49 -39.64
C ARG A 116 27.00 -21.73 -38.56
N LYS A 117 27.32 -22.68 -37.68
CA LYS A 117 26.52 -23.15 -36.54
C LYS A 117 26.83 -22.34 -35.27
N VAL A 118 25.75 -22.06 -34.49
CA VAL A 118 25.62 -22.18 -33.00
C VAL A 118 26.30 -21.06 -32.15
N PRO A 119 25.86 -20.68 -30.92
CA PRO A 119 24.93 -21.37 -29.98
C PRO A 119 23.78 -20.58 -29.33
N HIS A 120 22.86 -21.40 -28.80
CA HIS A 120 21.93 -21.19 -27.70
C HIS A 120 22.53 -20.50 -26.45
N ARG A 121 21.72 -19.66 -25.78
CA ARG A 121 21.86 -19.39 -24.34
C ARG A 121 20.49 -19.39 -23.65
N ALA A 122 20.52 -19.94 -22.43
CA ALA A 122 19.43 -20.57 -21.70
C ALA A 122 18.37 -19.63 -21.09
N MET A 123 17.17 -20.22 -20.97
CA MET A 123 16.06 -19.84 -20.10
C MET A 123 16.48 -19.75 -18.62
N GLY A 124 16.03 -18.72 -17.93
CA GLY A 124 15.90 -18.69 -16.47
C GLY A 124 14.43 -18.74 -16.07
N LYS A 125 14.00 -19.87 -15.49
CA LYS A 125 12.69 -20.06 -14.83
C LYS A 125 12.74 -19.40 -13.44
N TRP A 126 11.75 -18.60 -13.09
CA TRP A 126 11.44 -18.28 -11.69
C TRP A 126 10.15 -19.00 -11.29
N GLY A 127 10.30 -19.96 -10.38
CA GLY A 127 9.22 -20.75 -9.82
C GLY A 127 8.48 -20.01 -8.72
N VAL A 128 7.16 -20.13 -8.75
CA VAL A 128 6.23 -19.87 -7.64
C VAL A 128 6.20 -21.12 -6.76
N LEU A 129 6.20 -20.96 -5.44
CA LEU A 129 5.43 -21.84 -4.56
C LEU A 129 5.16 -21.19 -3.21
N ALA A 130 3.88 -21.22 -2.85
CA ALA A 130 3.28 -20.76 -1.62
C ALA A 130 3.13 -21.91 -0.61
N ALA A 131 2.74 -21.52 0.61
CA ALA A 131 2.03 -22.27 1.65
C ALA A 131 2.84 -23.08 2.67
N GLY A 132 2.55 -22.85 3.97
CA GLY A 132 2.95 -23.73 5.07
C GLY A 132 2.97 -23.11 6.48
N LEU A 133 1.81 -22.83 7.07
CA LEU A 133 1.57 -22.75 8.53
C LEU A 133 0.22 -23.45 8.78
N PRO A 134 0.10 -24.34 9.79
CA PRO A 134 -0.18 -23.91 11.17
C PRO A 134 0.52 -24.78 12.24
N GLU A 135 0.52 -24.41 13.52
CA GLU A 135 -0.42 -24.96 14.52
C GLU A 135 -0.37 -24.17 15.84
N ARG A 136 -1.54 -24.08 16.50
CA ARG A 136 -1.77 -23.44 17.79
C ARG A 136 -1.50 -24.44 18.92
N GLY A 137 -0.69 -24.07 19.91
CA GLY A 137 -0.65 -24.76 21.21
C GLY A 137 -1.52 -24.02 22.22
N ASN A 138 -2.64 -24.61 22.59
CA ASN A 138 -3.55 -24.13 23.63
C ASN A 138 -3.14 -24.68 25.00
N GLY A 139 -3.21 -23.85 26.04
CA GLY A 139 -2.97 -24.24 27.42
C GLY A 139 -4.16 -24.97 28.05
N LYS A 140 -3.84 -25.87 28.97
CA LYS A 140 -4.55 -26.12 30.22
C LYS A 140 -3.52 -26.30 31.32
#